data_AF-A0A6M0G8A6-F1
#
_entry.id   AF-A0A6M0G8A6-F1
#
_cell.length_a   1.000
_cell.length_b   1.000
_cell.length_c   1.000
_cell.angle_alpha   90.00
_cell.angle_beta   90.00
_cell.angle_gamma   90.00
#
_symmetry.space_group_name_H-M   'P 1'
#
loop_
_entity.id
_entity.type
_entity.pdbx_description
1 polymer ?
#
loop_
_entity_poly.entity_id
_entity_poly.type
_entity_poly.pdbx_seq_one_letter_code
_entity_poly.pdbx_strand_id
1 'polypeptide(L)'
;MSQIRNSNFWDLLLWLLRQRQRFRVAGVSMLPLLLPGDEVLVDQWAYRHSLPASEDVVVIRHPEHKDMRLIKRVIAVRQNGACFVQG
;
A
#
# COMPACT_ATOMS: atom_id res chain seq x y z
N MET A 1 21.46 -10.79 -32.73
CA MET A 1 21.92 -9.56 -32.06
C MET A 1 20.77 -8.57 -32.06
N SER A 2 19.88 -8.67 -31.08
CA SER A 2 18.69 -7.82 -30.95
C SER A 2 18.84 -6.95 -29.71
N GLN A 3 18.78 -5.64 -29.97
CA GLN A 3 18.89 -4.49 -29.09
C GLN A 3 18.52 -4.74 -27.63
N ILE A 4 19.48 -4.46 -26.76
CA ILE A 4 19.26 -4.28 -25.32
C ILE A 4 18.31 -3.08 -25.18
N ARG A 5 17.11 -3.39 -24.71
CA ARG A 5 16.04 -2.48 -24.32
C ARG A 5 16.64 -1.35 -23.48
N ASN A 6 16.45 -0.10 -23.90
CA ASN A 6 16.81 1.10 -23.14
C ASN A 6 16.25 0.96 -21.72
N SER A 7 17.12 0.60 -20.76
CA SER A 7 16.81 0.71 -19.35
C SER A 7 16.85 2.20 -19.04
N ASN A 8 15.66 2.81 -19.01
CA ASN A 8 15.51 4.22 -18.69
C ASN A 8 16.15 4.46 -17.32
N PHE A 9 16.98 5.48 -17.18
CA PHE A 9 17.60 5.85 -15.90
C PHE A 9 16.54 6.08 -14.79
N TRP A 10 15.30 6.35 -15.20
CA TRP A 10 14.12 6.40 -14.34
C TRP A 10 13.82 5.08 -13.64
N ASP A 11 14.07 3.92 -14.26
CA ASP A 11 13.91 2.62 -13.60
C ASP A 11 14.90 2.46 -12.44
N LEU A 12 16.13 2.96 -12.60
CA LEU A 12 17.14 3.02 -11.54
C LEU A 12 16.79 4.04 -10.45
N LEU A 13 16.22 5.19 -10.82
CA LEU A 13 15.78 6.22 -9.87
C LEU A 13 14.58 5.74 -9.04
N LEU A 14 13.63 5.05 -9.66
CA LEU A 14 12.50 4.40 -8.98
C LEU A 14 12.99 3.30 -8.02
N TRP A 15 14.07 2.60 -8.39
CA TRP A 15 14.72 1.62 -7.51
C TRP A 15 15.42 2.28 -6.30
N LEU A 16 16.03 3.45 -6.50
CA LEU A 16 16.84 4.13 -5.47
C LEU A 16 16.03 4.78 -4.34
N LEU A 17 14.75 5.10 -4.56
CA LEU A 17 14.02 6.00 -3.67
C LEU A 17 13.65 5.43 -2.30
N ARG A 18 13.88 4.14 -2.00
CA ARG A 18 13.67 3.56 -0.64
C ARG A 18 12.27 3.84 -0.03
N GLN A 19 11.28 4.14 -0.87
CA GLN A 19 9.94 4.60 -0.49
C GLN A 19 8.99 3.45 -0.09
N ARG A 20 9.46 2.20 -0.16
CA ARG A 20 8.72 1.01 0.26
C ARG A 20 9.05 0.70 1.72
N GLN A 21 8.04 0.71 2.59
CA GLN A 21 8.19 0.24 3.96
C GLN A 21 7.66 -1.17 4.10
N ARG A 22 8.44 -2.06 4.72
CA ARG A 22 8.02 -3.44 4.99
C ARG A 22 7.26 -3.52 6.31
N PHE A 23 6.16 -4.26 6.30
CA PHE A 23 5.32 -4.54 7.46
C PHE A 23 5.04 -6.01 7.57
N ARG A 24 4.95 -6.51 8.81
CA ARG A 24 4.47 -7.86 9.08
C ARG A 24 3.01 -7.81 9.52
N VAL A 25 2.17 -8.61 8.91
CA VAL A 25 0.75 -8.73 9.26
C VAL A 25 0.66 -9.49 10.57
N ALA A 26 0.02 -8.89 11.59
CA ALA A 26 -0.10 -9.51 12.91
C ALA A 26 -1.48 -10.17 13.16
N GLY A 27 -2.53 -9.67 12.51
CA GLY A 27 -3.92 -10.09 12.74
C GLY A 27 -4.53 -10.88 11.60
N VAL A 28 -5.68 -11.52 11.88
CA VAL A 28 -6.47 -12.33 10.94
C VAL A 28 -7.51 -11.53 10.15
N SER A 29 -7.56 -10.21 10.37
CA SER A 29 -8.63 -9.35 9.86
C SER A 29 -8.63 -9.25 8.33
N MET A 30 -7.46 -9.44 7.71
CA MET A 30 -7.28 -9.43 6.26
C MET A 30 -7.45 -10.80 5.59
N LEU A 31 -7.91 -11.83 6.31
CA LEU A 31 -8.19 -13.12 5.69
C LEU A 31 -9.31 -13.03 4.64
N PRO A 32 -9.25 -13.82 3.55
CA PRO A 32 -8.20 -14.78 3.21
C PRO A 32 -7.00 -14.17 2.46
N LEU A 33 -7.00 -12.85 2.23
CA LEU A 33 -6.03 -12.17 1.37
C LEU A 33 -4.62 -12.11 1.99
N LEU A 34 -4.52 -11.88 3.29
CA LEU A 34 -3.26 -11.86 4.03
C LEU A 34 -3.36 -12.70 5.30
N LEU A 35 -2.37 -13.58 5.49
CA LEU A 35 -2.24 -14.43 6.65
C LEU A 35 -1.42 -13.70 7.74
N PRO A 36 -1.68 -13.98 9.03
CA PRO A 36 -0.76 -13.58 10.09
C PRO A 36 0.65 -14.12 9.81
N GLY A 37 1.63 -13.24 9.82
CA GLY A 37 3.02 -13.56 9.51
C GLY A 37 3.49 -13.06 8.14
N ASP A 38 2.57 -12.77 7.21
CA ASP A 38 2.91 -12.26 5.88
C ASP A 38 3.65 -10.93 5.96
N GLU A 39 4.60 -10.73 5.05
CA GLU A 39 5.29 -9.46 4.87
C GLU A 39 4.74 -8.71 3.67
N VAL A 40 4.33 -7.46 3.87
CA VAL A 40 3.83 -6.57 2.82
C VAL A 40 4.75 -5.37 2.65
N LEU A 41 4.93 -4.94 1.40
CA LEU A 41 5.66 -3.73 1.04
C LEU A 41 4.66 -2.62 0.74
N VAL A 42 4.70 -1.56 1.54
CA VAL A 42 3.76 -0.45 1.47
C VAL A 42 4.42 0.74 0.83
N ASP A 43 3.75 1.30 -0.19
CA ASP A 43 4.07 2.62 -0.72
C ASP A 43 3.48 3.69 0.19
N GLN A 44 4.33 4.51 0.81
CA GLN A 44 3.82 5.62 1.63
C GLN A 44 3.39 6.82 0.77
N TRP A 45 3.73 6.84 -0.52
CA TRP A 45 3.59 7.99 -1.41
C TRP A 45 2.57 7.75 -2.52
N ALA A 46 2.01 6.53 -2.63
CA ALA A 46 1.06 6.13 -3.68
C ALA A 46 -0.12 7.10 -3.87
N TYR A 47 -0.60 7.71 -2.78
CA TYR A 47 -1.78 8.59 -2.81
C TYR A 47 -1.43 10.07 -2.56
N ARG A 48 -0.19 10.50 -2.85
CA ARG A 48 0.18 11.92 -2.77
C ARG A 48 -0.46 12.79 -3.85
N HIS A 49 -0.70 12.22 -5.02
CA HIS A 49 -1.23 12.94 -6.19
C HIS A 49 -2.51 12.31 -6.75
N SER A 50 -3.04 11.28 -6.10
CA SER A 50 -4.24 10.55 -6.51
C SER A 50 -5.01 10.06 -5.30
N LEU A 51 -6.31 9.85 -5.46
CA LEU A 51 -7.13 9.18 -4.46
C LEU A 51 -6.91 7.66 -4.52
N PRO A 52 -7.13 6.94 -3.40
CA PRO A 52 -7.27 5.50 -3.44
C PRO A 52 -8.42 5.07 -4.35
N ALA A 53 -8.36 3.83 -4.80
CA ALA A 53 -9.42 3.16 -5.54
C ALA A 53 -10.08 2.05 -4.68
N SER A 54 -11.28 1.63 -5.07
CA SER A 54 -11.85 0.39 -4.54
C SER A 54 -10.91 -0.77 -4.81
N GLU A 55 -10.90 -1.74 -3.89
CA GLU A 55 -10.04 -2.92 -3.88
C GLU A 55 -8.56 -2.68 -3.51
N ASP A 56 -8.13 -1.43 -3.34
CA ASP A 56 -6.78 -1.12 -2.83
C ASP A 56 -6.59 -1.63 -1.40
N VAL A 57 -5.39 -2.12 -1.08
CA VAL A 57 -4.99 -2.44 0.29
C VAL A 57 -4.18 -1.30 0.86
N VAL A 58 -4.67 -0.71 1.95
CA VAL A 58 -4.13 0.50 2.54
C VAL A 58 -3.70 0.27 3.97
N VAL A 59 -2.66 0.98 4.39
CA VAL A 59 -2.27 1.07 5.81
C VAL A 59 -2.75 2.39 6.37
N ILE A 60 -3.59 2.32 7.40
CA ILE A 60 -4.16 3.48 8.10
C ILE A 60 -3.66 3.52 9.53
N ARG A 61 -3.68 4.70 10.15
CA ARG A 61 -3.43 4.84 11.59
C ARG A 61 -4.71 4.58 12.36
N HIS A 62 -4.62 3.90 13.51
CA HIS A 62 -5.78 3.71 14.37
C HIS A 62 -6.27 5.07 14.90
N PRO A 63 -7.58 5.36 14.85
CA PRO A 63 -8.11 6.67 15.27
C PRO A 63 -7.81 6.99 16.73
N GLU A 64 -7.84 5.98 17.61
CA GLU A 64 -7.61 6.14 19.06
C GLU A 64 -6.15 5.86 19.48
N HIS A 65 -5.38 5.13 18.67
CA HIS A 65 -4.05 4.65 19.02
C HIS A 65 -3.05 5.02 17.91
N LYS A 66 -2.51 6.24 17.95
CA LYS A 66 -1.71 6.80 16.85
C LYS A 66 -0.45 6.00 16.50
N ASP A 67 0.09 5.24 17.44
CA ASP A 67 1.25 4.37 17.24
C ASP A 67 0.89 3.05 16.56
N MET A 68 -0.40 2.71 16.49
CA MET A 68 -0.90 1.50 15.88
C MET A 68 -1.29 1.75 14.42
N ARG A 69 -0.82 0.86 13.55
CA ARG A 69 -1.14 0.85 12.12
C ARG A 69 -2.00 -0.36 11.80
N LEU A 70 -3.06 -0.14 11.05
CA LEU A 70 -3.99 -1.14 10.58
C LEU A 70 -3.80 -1.32 9.08
N ILE A 71 -3.85 -2.55 8.60
CA ILE A 71 -3.96 -2.86 7.17
C ILE A 71 -5.42 -3.22 6.89
N LYS A 72 -6.02 -2.59 5.88
CA LYS A 72 -7.42 -2.79 5.48
C LYS A 72 -7.54 -2.75 3.96
N ARG A 73 -8.60 -3.35 3.41
CA ARG A 73 -8.99 -3.22 2.00
C ARG A 73 -10.02 -2.09 1.85
N VAL A 74 -9.83 -1.23 0.86
CA VAL A 74 -10.78 -0.19 0.47
C VAL A 74 -11.94 -0.84 -0.27
N ILE A 75 -13.17 -0.63 0.20
CA ILE A 75 -14.39 -1.15 -0.44
C ILE A 75 -15.05 -0.05 -1.27
N ALA A 76 -15.00 1.20 -0.78
CA ALA A 76 -15.58 2.34 -1.47
C ALA A 76 -14.79 3.62 -1.19
N VAL A 77 -14.80 4.53 -2.16
CA VAL A 77 -14.20 5.85 -2.08
C VAL A 77 -15.28 6.87 -2.40
N ARG A 78 -15.52 7.81 -1.48
CA ARG A 78 -16.50 8.88 -1.65
C ARG A 78 -15.91 10.03 -2.47
N GLN A 79 -16.78 10.89 -3.01
CA GLN A 79 -16.40 12.06 -3.81
C GLN A 79 -15.47 13.04 -3.06
N ASN A 80 -15.57 13.08 -1.73
CA ASN A 80 -14.69 13.90 -0.88
C ASN A 80 -13.36 13.20 -0.51
N GLY A 81 -13.06 12.05 -1.10
CA GLY A 81 -11.85 11.25 -0.82
C GLY A 81 -11.94 10.37 0.42
N ALA A 82 -13.06 10.39 1.17
CA ALA A 82 -13.23 9.51 2.32
C ALA A 82 -13.35 8.05 1.85
N CYS A 83 -12.51 7.18 2.42
CA CYS A 83 -12.46 5.76 2.07
C CYS A 83 -13.20 4.93 3.13
N PHE A 84 -14.10 4.06 2.69
CA PHE A 84 -14.64 3.00 3.52
C PHE A 84 -13.77 1.76 3.37
N VAL A 85 -13.30 1.23 4.51
CA VAL A 85 -12.34 0.15 4.55
C VAL A 85 -12.85 -1.01 5.41
N GLN A 86 -12.51 -2.23 5.01
CA GLN A 86 -12.88 -3.46 5.69
C GLN A 86 -11.70 -4.42 5.73
N GLY A 87 -11.75 -5.38 6.66
CA GLY A 87 -10.71 -6.38 6.88
C GLY A 87 -10.17 -6.24 8.28
#